data_AF-A0A388SL81-F1
#
_entry.id   AF-A0A388SL81-F1
#
_cell.length_a   1.000
_cell.length_b   1.000
_cell.length_c   1.000
_cell.angle_alpha   90.00
_cell.angle_beta   90.00
_cell.angle_gamma   90.00
#
_symmetry.space_group_name_H-M   'P 1'
#
loop_
_entity.id
_entity.type
_entity.pdbx_description
1 polymer ?
#
loop_
_entity_poly.entity_id
_entity_poly.type
_entity_poly.pdbx_seq_one_letter_code
_entity_poly.pdbx_strand_id
1 'polypeptide(L)' 'MAVPETVRLTPPATLMQETPTPDPPVWDGATNGDLLDYAQDSRAALGRCNADKAGMRKWAGTE' A
#
# COMPACT_ATOMS: atom_id res chain seq x y z
N MET A 1 -21.82 18.48 -32.46
CA MET A 1 -20.60 17.66 -32.61
C MET A 1 -20.18 17.26 -31.19
N ALA A 2 -20.04 15.97 -30.90
CA ALA A 2 -19.66 15.52 -29.55
C ALA A 2 -18.13 15.69 -29.36
N VAL A 3 -17.73 16.21 -28.21
CA VAL A 3 -16.31 16.38 -27.84
C VAL A 3 -15.83 15.08 -27.18
N PRO A 4 -14.65 14.55 -27.53
CA PRO A 4 -14.11 13.37 -26.85
C PRO A 4 -13.87 13.66 -25.36
N GLU A 5 -14.39 12.78 -24.50
CA GLU A 5 -14.20 12.83 -23.05
C GLU A 5 -13.09 11.87 -22.62
N THR A 6 -12.20 12.33 -21.72
CA THR A 6 -11.18 11.47 -21.11
C THR A 6 -11.68 10.94 -19.78
N VAL A 7 -11.88 9.62 -19.69
CA VAL A 7 -12.28 8.93 -18.46
C VAL A 7 -11.05 8.36 -17.76
N ARG A 8 -10.88 8.63 -16.47
CA ARG A 8 -9.85 8.01 -15.63
C ARG A 8 -10.41 6.76 -14.96
N LEU A 9 -9.81 5.61 -15.27
CA LEU A 9 -10.13 4.36 -14.60
C LEU A 9 -9.17 4.14 -13.44
N THR A 10 -9.72 3.94 -12.25
CA THR A 10 -8.97 3.62 -11.04
C THR A 10 -9.22 2.16 -10.63
N PRO A 11 -8.29 1.53 -9.90
CA PRO A 11 -8.58 0.28 -9.22
C PRO A 11 -9.78 0.43 -8.27
N PRO A 12 -10.45 -0.67 -7.89
CA PRO A 12 -11.43 -0.67 -6.81
C PRO A 12 -10.89 0.03 -5.56
N ALA A 13 -11.76 0.78 -4.88
CA ALA A 13 -11.38 1.55 -3.69
C ALA A 13 -10.67 0.71 -2.62
N THR A 14 -11.08 -0.55 -2.46
CA THR A 14 -10.47 -1.52 -1.52
C THR A 14 -8.97 -1.78 -1.81
N LEU A 15 -8.55 -1.72 -3.06
CA LEU A 15 -7.13 -1.89 -3.43
C LEU A 15 -6.32 -0.61 -3.21
N MET A 16 -6.99 0.55 -3.18
CA MET A 16 -6.37 1.85 -2.94
C MET A 16 -6.34 2.25 -1.46
N GLN A 17 -7.05 1.53 -0.58
CA GLN A 17 -6.97 1.73 0.87
C GLN A 17 -5.60 1.32 1.42
N GLU A 18 -5.20 1.95 2.52
CA GLU A 18 -3.96 1.59 3.21
C GLU A 18 -3.93 0.10 3.54
N THR A 19 -2.77 -0.51 3.30
CA THR A 19 -2.49 -1.88 3.73
C THR A 19 -2.30 -1.86 5.24
N PRO A 20 -3.11 -2.64 6.00
CA PRO A 20 -2.91 -2.73 7.44
C PRO A 20 -1.62 -3.50 7.74
N THR A 21 -1.07 -3.25 8.92
CA THR A 21 -0.05 -4.12 9.49
C THR A 21 -0.65 -5.50 9.77
N PRO A 22 0.00 -6.61 9.39
CA PRO A 22 -0.47 -7.95 9.74
C PRO A 22 -0.55 -8.15 11.27
N ASP A 23 -1.64 -8.75 11.73
CA ASP A 23 -1.85 -9.14 13.14
C ASP A 23 -2.53 -10.52 13.20
N PRO A 24 -1.86 -11.58 13.72
CA PRO A 24 -0.48 -11.56 14.22
C PRO A 24 0.54 -11.38 13.08
N PRO A 25 1.77 -10.93 13.41
CA PRO A 25 2.86 -10.90 12.44
C PRO A 25 3.13 -12.30 11.86
N VAL A 26 3.37 -12.39 10.56
CA VAL A 26 3.75 -13.64 9.89
C VAL A 26 5.27 -13.73 9.89
N TRP A 27 5.83 -14.29 10.97
CA TRP A 27 7.27 -14.44 11.16
C TRP A 27 7.59 -15.86 11.64
N ASP A 28 8.63 -16.45 11.06
CA ASP A 28 9.08 -17.84 11.29
C ASP A 28 10.56 -17.92 11.73
N GLY A 29 11.17 -16.79 12.11
CA GLY A 29 12.55 -16.74 12.59
C GLY A 29 12.76 -17.38 13.97
N ALA A 30 14.03 -17.54 14.36
CA ALA A 30 14.42 -18.27 15.57
C ALA A 30 15.07 -17.36 16.63
N THR A 31 15.54 -16.17 16.24
CA THR A 31 16.30 -15.27 17.09
C THR A 31 15.65 -13.90 17.21
N ASN A 32 16.00 -13.18 18.28
CA ASN A 32 15.60 -11.77 18.42
C ASN A 32 16.17 -10.89 17.30
N GLY A 33 17.29 -11.29 16.68
CA GLY A 33 17.84 -10.64 15.50
C GLY A 33 16.88 -10.76 14.32
N ASP A 34 16.41 -11.98 14.04
CA ASP A 34 15.46 -12.23 12.95
C ASP A 34 14.15 -11.47 13.18
N LEU A 35 13.72 -11.31 14.44
CA LEU A 35 12.53 -10.53 14.78
C LEU A 35 12.73 -9.05 14.48
N LEU A 36 13.89 -8.50 14.82
CA LEU A 36 14.22 -7.09 14.55
C LEU A 36 14.29 -6.83 13.04
N ASP A 37 14.95 -7.70 12.29
CA ASP A 37 15.09 -7.60 10.84
C ASP A 37 13.71 -7.68 10.18
N TYR A 38 12.90 -8.67 10.55
CA TYR A 38 11.52 -8.79 10.08
C TYR A 38 10.69 -7.53 10.36
N ALA A 39 10.80 -6.95 11.56
CA ALA A 39 10.03 -5.76 11.93
C ALA A 39 10.45 -4.54 11.10
N GLN A 40 11.75 -4.37 10.85
CA GLN A 40 12.28 -3.28 10.02
C GLN A 40 11.85 -3.43 8.56
N ASP A 41 12.00 -4.64 8.00
CA ASP A 41 11.64 -4.93 6.62
C ASP A 41 10.13 -4.80 6.38
N SER A 42 9.31 -5.31 7.29
CA SER A 42 7.86 -5.20 7.24
C SER A 42 7.41 -3.74 7.27
N ARG A 43 7.97 -2.93 8.18
CA ARG A 43 7.67 -1.50 8.26
C ARG A 43 8.04 -0.78 6.96
N ALA A 44 9.21 -1.07 6.41
CA ALA A 44 9.67 -0.45 5.17
C ALA A 44 8.80 -0.85 3.98
N ALA A 45 8.41 -2.13 3.89
CA ALA A 45 7.55 -2.64 2.82
C ALA A 45 6.14 -2.06 2.87
N LEU A 46 5.51 -2.02 4.05
CA LEU A 46 4.20 -1.40 4.24
C LEU A 46 4.23 0.10 3.91
N GLY A 47 5.28 0.80 4.37
CA GLY A 47 5.48 2.21 4.05
C GLY A 47 5.54 2.48 2.55
N ARG A 48 6.34 1.70 1.80
CA ARG A 48 6.43 1.82 0.34
C ARG A 48 5.09 1.55 -0.34
N CYS A 49 4.42 0.46 0.03
CA CYS A 49 3.11 0.09 -0.53
C CYS A 49 2.07 1.19 -0.30
N ASN A 50 2.00 1.74 0.92
CA ASN A 50 1.02 2.78 1.24
C ASN A 50 1.37 4.13 0.61
N ALA A 51 2.65 4.43 0.40
CA ALA A 51 3.09 5.61 -0.36
C ALA A 51 2.67 5.52 -1.83
N ASP A 52 2.81 4.36 -2.48
CA ASP A 52 2.34 4.15 -3.85
C ASP A 52 0.83 4.35 -3.96
N LYS A 53 0.08 3.80 -2.99
CA LYS A 53 -1.38 3.96 -2.91
C LYS A 53 -1.79 5.42 -2.70
N ALA A 54 -1.12 6.16 -1.83
CA ALA A 54 -1.34 7.60 -1.66
C ALA A 54 -1.06 8.37 -2.96
N GLY A 55 0.00 8.00 -3.69
CA GLY A 55 0.30 8.54 -5.02
C GLY A 55 -0.84 8.31 -6.02
N MET A 56 -1.42 7.10 -6.04
CA MET A 56 -2.57 6.78 -6.89
C MET A 56 -3.81 7.59 -6.51
N ARG A 57 -4.11 7.75 -5.22
CA ARG A 57 -5.26 8.55 -4.74
C ARG A 57 -5.11 10.02 -5.09
N LYS A 58 -3.90 10.58 -4.94
CA LYS A 58 -3.58 11.95 -5.38
C LYS A 58 -3.73 12.12 -6.89
N TRP A 59 -3.26 11.18 -7.69
CA TRP A 59 -3.44 11.21 -9.16
C TRP A 59 -4.92 11.12 -9.55
N ALA A 60 -5.69 10.31 -8.83
CA ALA A 60 -7.14 10.15 -9.04
C ALA A 60 -7.96 11.37 -8.56
N GLY A 61 -7.37 12.26 -7.75
CA GLY A 61 -8.06 13.42 -7.16
C GLY A 61 -8.99 13.05 -6.01
N THR A 62 -8.75 11.92 -5.35
CA THR A 62 -9.55 11.43 -4.21
C THR A 62 -8.92 11.77 -2.85
N GLU A 63 -7.76 12.40 -2.85
CA GLU A 63 -7.02 12.96 -1.70
C GLU A 63 -6.32 14.26 -2.10
#